data_AF-A0A7Y9EH31-F1
#
_entry.id   AF-A0A7Y9EH31-F1
#
_cell.length_a   1.000
_cell.length_b   1.000
_cell.length_c   1.000
_cell.angle_alpha   90.00
_cell.angle_beta   90.00
_cell.angle_gamma   90.00
#
_symmetry.space_group_name_H-M   'P 1'
#
loop_
_entity.id
_entity.type
_entity.pdbx_description
1 polymer ?
#
loop_
_entity_poly.entity_id
_entity_poly.type
_entity_poly.pdbx_seq_one_letter_code
_entity_poly.pdbx_strand_id
1 'polypeptide(L)'
;MVADSVLLIVAELVTNAVRVAGEREIRVRCVREVRGVLVAVWDPAEERPVTRPLMGPGDIGADARALDDGYDDGTGGWGLPLVQALASACGVTGTAPGKWVWARVSC
;
A
#
# COMPACT_ATOMS: atom_id res chain seq x y z
N MET A 1 -17.97 -4.70 -1.38
CA MET A 1 -18.24 -5.42 -0.12
C MET A 1 -16.95 -5.48 0.70
N VAL A 2 -17.00 -5.83 2.00
CA VAL A 2 -15.79 -5.91 2.87
C VAL A 2 -14.69 -6.80 2.25
N ALA A 3 -15.06 -7.89 1.58
CA ALA A 3 -14.12 -8.79 0.90
C ALA A 3 -13.33 -8.10 -0.22
N ASP A 4 -13.98 -7.29 -1.05
CA ASP A 4 -13.33 -6.59 -2.17
C ASP A 4 -12.32 -5.54 -1.65
N SER A 5 -12.73 -4.80 -0.61
CA SER A 5 -11.85 -3.84 0.06
C SER A 5 -10.64 -4.52 0.69
N VAL A 6 -10.83 -5.66 1.35
CA VAL A 6 -9.74 -6.46 1.93
C VAL A 6 -8.81 -6.98 0.84
N LEU A 7 -9.34 -7.52 -0.26
CA LEU A 7 -8.53 -8.04 -1.37
C LEU A 7 -7.63 -6.95 -1.96
N LEU A 8 -8.21 -5.77 -2.20
CA LEU A 8 -7.48 -4.65 -2.78
C LEU A 8 -6.39 -4.14 -1.82
N ILE A 9 -6.71 -4.01 -0.52
CA ILE A 9 -5.73 -3.65 0.51
C ILE A 9 -4.59 -4.68 0.58
N VAL A 10 -4.90 -5.98 0.56
CA VAL A 10 -3.86 -7.03 0.57
C VAL A 10 -2.95 -6.90 -0.66
N ALA A 11 -3.53 -6.73 -1.85
CA ALA A 11 -2.77 -6.60 -3.09
C ALA A 11 -1.79 -5.41 -3.03
N GLU A 12 -2.25 -4.25 -2.55
CA GLU A 12 -1.40 -3.06 -2.42
C GLU A 12 -0.29 -3.24 -1.39
N LEU A 13 -0.63 -3.77 -0.20
CA LEU A 13 0.35 -3.95 0.86
C LEU A 13 1.41 -5.01 0.49
N VAL A 14 1.00 -6.11 -0.14
CA VAL A 14 1.93 -7.15 -0.62
C VAL A 14 2.81 -6.62 -1.75
N THR A 15 2.23 -5.90 -2.72
CA THR A 15 3.00 -5.31 -3.83
C THR A 15 4.06 -4.34 -3.31
N ASN A 16 3.71 -3.52 -2.31
CA ASN A 16 4.68 -2.65 -1.63
C ASN A 16 5.77 -3.42 -0.89
N ALA A 17 5.39 -4.47 -0.15
CA ALA A 17 6.35 -5.29 0.60
C ALA A 17 7.33 -6.02 -0.32
N VAL A 18 6.85 -6.64 -1.41
CA VAL A 18 7.70 -7.33 -2.41
C VAL A 18 8.70 -6.35 -3.02
N ARG A 19 8.26 -5.15 -3.37
CA ARG A 19 9.13 -4.13 -3.98
C ARG A 19 10.32 -3.75 -3.10
N VAL A 20 10.12 -3.62 -1.79
CA VAL A 20 11.17 -3.20 -0.84
C VAL A 20 11.95 -4.38 -0.24
N ALA A 21 11.33 -5.56 -0.13
CA ALA A 21 11.96 -6.76 0.39
C ALA A 21 12.95 -7.35 -0.63
N GLY A 22 12.69 -7.22 -1.93
CA GLY A 22 13.42 -7.96 -2.96
C GLY A 22 13.18 -9.46 -2.81
N GLU A 23 14.25 -10.25 -2.80
CA GLU A 23 14.17 -11.72 -2.62
C GLU A 23 14.04 -12.15 -1.14
N ARG A 24 13.94 -11.20 -0.21
CA ARG A 24 13.81 -11.50 1.22
C ARG A 24 12.38 -11.88 1.58
N GLU A 25 12.24 -12.62 2.68
CA GLU A 25 10.94 -13.05 3.20
C GLU A 25 10.01 -11.84 3.46
N ILE A 26 8.73 -12.00 3.12
CA ILE A 26 7.63 -11.16 3.61
C ILE A 26 6.64 -12.04 4.35
N ARG A 27 5.87 -11.48 5.28
CA ARG A 27 4.84 -12.23 6.02
C ARG A 27 3.50 -11.55 5.91
N VAL A 28 2.45 -12.30 5.60
CA VAL A 28 1.09 -11.77 5.52
C VAL A 28 0.28 -12.30 6.69
N ARG A 29 -0.43 -11.41 7.35
CA ARG A 29 -1.35 -11.72 8.44
C ARG A 29 -2.72 -11.16 8.11
N CYS A 30 -3.73 -12.02 8.08
CA CYS A 30 -5.13 -11.65 7.89
C CYS A 30 -5.92 -12.25 9.06
N VAL A 31 -6.53 -11.39 9.87
CA VAL A 31 -7.19 -11.79 11.11
C VAL A 31 -8.57 -11.14 11.19
N ARG A 32 -9.60 -11.93 11.47
CA ARG A 32 -10.91 -11.41 11.81
C ARG A 32 -10.88 -10.82 13.22
N GLU A 33 -11.19 -9.54 13.34
CA GLU A 33 -11.40 -8.83 14.60
C GLU A 33 -12.92 -8.70 14.87
N VAL A 34 -13.30 -8.31 16.08
CA VAL A 34 -14.73 -8.17 16.48
C VAL A 34 -15.48 -7.16 15.61
N ARG A 35 -14.80 -6.11 15.13
CA ARG A 35 -15.38 -5.01 14.35
C ARG A 35 -14.90 -4.94 12.91
N GLY A 36 -14.22 -5.97 12.42
CA GLY A 36 -13.59 -5.89 11.10
C GLY A 36 -12.59 -6.98 10.78
N VAL A 37 -11.76 -6.69 9.80
CA VAL A 37 -10.62 -7.52 9.39
C VAL A 37 -9.35 -6.68 9.52
N LEU A 38 -8.34 -7.22 10.21
CA LEU A 38 -6.98 -6.69 10.20
C LEU A 38 -6.19 -7.40 9.11
N VAL A 39 -5.63 -6.62 8.20
CA VAL A 39 -4.60 -7.04 7.24
C VAL A 39 -3.28 -6.42 7.66
N ALA A 40 -2.23 -7.21 7.75
CA ALA A 40 -0.88 -6.72 8.02
C ALA A 40 0.14 -7.48 7.16
N VAL A 41 1.08 -6.75 6.58
CA VAL A 41 2.19 -7.31 5.82
C VAL A 41 3.49 -6.87 6.47
N TRP A 42 4.33 -7.84 6.80
CA TRP A 42 5.67 -7.60 7.29
C TRP A 42 6.66 -7.57 6.14
N ASP A 43 7.57 -6.61 6.17
CA ASP A 43 8.72 -6.54 5.29
C ASP A 43 10.00 -6.25 6.10
N PRO A 44 11.18 -6.69 5.62
CA PRO A 44 12.46 -6.51 6.33
C PRO A 44 13.08 -5.12 6.12
N ALA A 45 12.48 -4.24 5.32
CA ALA A 45 13.04 -2.92 5.04
C ALA A 45 12.71 -1.94 6.18
N GLU A 46 13.70 -1.16 6.60
CA GLU A 46 13.50 -0.10 7.62
C GLU A 46 12.78 1.13 7.03
N GLU A 47 12.81 1.29 5.71
CA GLU A 47 12.20 2.39 4.98
C GLU A 47 10.69 2.40 5.10
N ARG A 48 10.12 3.47 5.69
CA ARG A 48 8.66 3.60 5.83
C ARG A 48 7.99 3.86 4.47
N PRO A 49 6.79 3.31 4.22
CA PRO A 49 6.01 3.65 3.03
C PRO A 49 5.75 5.16 3.01
N VAL A 50 6.12 5.82 1.90
CA VAL A 50 5.89 7.25 1.71
C VAL A 50 4.65 7.42 0.82
N THR A 51 3.66 8.15 1.33
CA THR A 51 2.50 8.57 0.52
C THR A 51 2.93 9.69 -0.43
N ARG A 52 2.77 9.50 -1.74
CA ARG A 52 2.84 10.60 -2.69
C ARG A 52 1.55 11.44 -2.54
N PRO A 53 1.62 12.78 -2.56
CA PRO A 53 0.42 13.63 -2.54
C PRO A 53 -0.50 13.26 -3.71
N LEU A 54 -1.81 13.22 -3.46
CA LEU A 54 -2.81 13.08 -4.53
C LEU A 54 -2.68 14.28 -5.46
N MET A 55 -2.20 14.05 -6.68
CA MET A 55 -2.23 15.07 -7.73
C MET A 55 -3.67 15.26 -8.20
N GLY A 56 -4.12 16.51 -8.27
CA GLY A 56 -5.47 16.86 -8.70
C GLY A 56 -5.61 16.82 -10.22
N PRO A 57 -6.84 16.91 -10.76
CA PRO A 57 -7.09 16.90 -12.21
C PRO A 57 -6.36 18.01 -12.98
N GLY A 58 -5.94 19.09 -12.31
CA GLY A 58 -5.17 20.19 -12.91
C GLY A 58 -3.66 20.00 -12.90
N ASP A 59 -3.15 18.97 -12.23
CA ASP A 59 -1.73 18.65 -12.14
C ASP A 59 -1.28 17.66 -13.23
N ILE A 60 -2.23 17.04 -13.93
CA ILE A 60 -2.01 16.16 -15.08
C ILE A 60 -1.91 17.04 -16.33
N GLY A 61 -0.74 17.66 -16.52
CA GLY A 61 -0.41 18.31 -17.80
C GLY A 61 -0.22 17.26 -18.89
N ALA A 62 -0.62 17.56 -20.13
CA ALA A 62 -0.30 16.74 -21.28
C ALA A 62 1.24 16.69 -21.44
N ASP A 63 1.87 15.62 -20.98
CA ASP A 63 3.33 15.48 -21.08
C ASP A 63 3.68 14.88 -22.44
N ALA A 64 4.39 15.66 -23.25
CA ALA A 64 4.88 15.25 -24.55
C ALA A 64 5.85 14.05 -24.48
N ARG A 65 6.40 13.76 -23.29
CA ARG A 65 7.26 12.60 -23.03
C ARG A 65 6.50 11.33 -22.64
N ALA A 66 5.16 11.38 -22.59
CA ALA A 66 4.33 10.20 -22.29
C ALA A 66 4.52 9.01 -23.26
N LEU A 67 5.14 9.25 -24.42
CA LEU A 67 5.46 8.24 -25.42
C LEU A 67 6.91 7.71 -25.33
N ASP A 68 7.73 8.23 -24.41
CA ASP A 68 9.11 7.77 -24.22
C ASP A 68 9.12 6.46 -23.41
N ASP A 69 9.94 5.51 -23.84
CA ASP A 69 10.16 4.26 -23.11
C ASP A 69 10.80 4.54 -21.74
N GLY A 70 10.10 4.18 -20.66
CA GLY A 70 10.53 4.41 -19.28
C GLY A 70 10.00 5.69 -18.64
N TYR A 71 9.06 6.39 -19.30
CA TYR A 71 8.34 7.52 -18.72
C TYR A 71 7.46 7.06 -17.54
N ASP A 72 7.83 7.46 -16.31
CA ASP A 72 6.92 7.41 -15.15
C ASP A 72 5.94 8.57 -15.31
N ASP A 73 4.72 8.26 -15.75
CA ASP A 73 3.62 9.22 -15.91
C ASP A 73 3.14 9.82 -14.58
N GLY A 74 3.85 9.55 -13.49
CA GLY A 74 3.53 10.04 -12.16
C GLY A 74 2.27 9.39 -11.60
N THR A 75 1.62 8.48 -12.34
CA THR A 75 0.47 7.70 -11.88
C THR A 75 0.90 6.55 -10.98
N GLY A 76 2.20 6.33 -10.76
CA GLY A 76 2.66 5.47 -9.67
C GLY A 76 2.36 6.07 -8.29
N GLY A 77 1.99 5.22 -7.31
CA GLY A 77 1.89 5.62 -5.89
C GLY A 77 0.49 5.71 -5.29
N TRP A 78 -0.56 5.30 -6.02
CA TRP A 78 -1.93 5.26 -5.49
C TRP A 78 -2.17 4.18 -4.43
N GLY A 79 -1.27 3.21 -4.28
CA GLY A 79 -1.49 2.08 -3.38
C GLY A 79 -1.74 2.48 -1.93
N LEU A 80 -0.96 3.42 -1.39
CA LEU A 80 -1.17 3.90 -0.02
C LEU A 80 -2.41 4.81 0.11
N PRO A 81 -2.67 5.80 -0.77
CA PRO A 81 -3.94 6.52 -0.79
C PRO A 81 -5.18 5.63 -0.87
N LEU A 82 -5.12 4.57 -1.68
CA LEU A 82 -6.21 3.61 -1.81
C LEU A 82 -6.44 2.83 -0.51
N VAL A 83 -5.36 2.35 0.11
CA VAL A 83 -5.42 1.72 1.45
C VAL A 83 -6.01 2.68 2.48
N GLN A 84 -5.61 3.95 2.48
CA GLN A 84 -6.12 4.97 3.39
C GLN A 84 -7.61 5.27 3.17
N ALA A 85 -8.08 5.25 1.91
CA ALA A 85 -9.48 5.50 1.58
C ALA A 85 -10.39 4.33 1.96
N LEU A 86 -9.90 3.09 1.88
CA LEU A 86 -10.68 1.87 2.13
C LEU A 86 -10.61 1.40 3.58
N ALA A 87 -9.52 1.70 4.29
CA ALA A 87 -9.32 1.28 5.66
C ALA A 87 -9.99 2.24 6.66
N SER A 88 -10.56 1.70 7.73
CA SER A 88 -11.00 2.49 8.88
C SER A 88 -9.83 2.94 9.76
N ALA A 89 -8.70 2.24 9.69
CA ALA A 89 -7.43 2.65 10.27
C ALA A 89 -6.28 1.96 9.54
N CYS A 90 -5.15 2.63 9.36
CA CYS A 90 -3.94 2.02 8.83
C CYS A 90 -2.70 2.61 9.52
N GLY A 91 -1.58 1.89 9.46
CA GLY A 91 -0.35 2.36 10.07
C GLY A 91 0.85 1.46 9.83
N VAL A 92 1.95 1.81 10.50
CA VAL A 92 3.21 1.07 10.47
C VAL A 92 3.66 0.81 11.89
N THR A 93 4.03 -0.43 12.18
CA THR A 93 4.57 -0.84 13.48
C THR A 93 5.92 -1.50 13.26
N GLY A 94 7.00 -0.88 13.75
CA GLY A 94 8.36 -1.42 13.62
C GLY A 94 8.58 -2.69 14.43
N THR A 95 9.44 -3.57 13.93
CA THR A 95 9.97 -4.75 14.62
C THR A 95 11.48 -4.79 14.45
N ALA A 96 12.21 -5.47 15.33
CA ALA A 96 13.65 -5.66 15.14
C ALA A 96 13.92 -7.12 14.73
N PRO A 97 14.23 -7.43 13.46
CA PRO A 97 14.27 -6.53 12.28
C PRO A 97 12.88 -6.27 11.65
N GLY A 98 12.81 -5.28 10.75
CA GLY A 98 11.68 -5.04 9.82
C GLY A 98 10.52 -4.19 10.35
N LYS A 99 9.36 -4.31 9.71
CA LYS A 99 8.13 -3.62 10.13
C LYS A 99 6.89 -4.32 9.62
N TRP A 100 5.77 -4.08 10.30
CA TRP A 100 4.43 -4.39 9.82
C TRP A 100 3.78 -3.13 9.26
N VAL A 101 3.34 -3.18 8.00
CA VAL A 101 2.39 -2.23 7.42
C VAL A 101 1.01 -2.86 7.54
N TRP A 102 0.04 -2.15 8.12
CA TRP A 102 -1.25 -2.73 8.45
C TRP A 102 -2.42 -1.80 8.14
N ALA A 103 -3.59 -2.41 7.94
CA ALA A 103 -4.87 -1.76 7.70
C ALA A 103 -6.02 -2.56 8.33
N ARG A 104 -7.02 -1.85 8.83
CA ARG A 104 -8.27 -2.39 9.36
C ARG A 104 -9.41 -2.04 8.43
N VAL A 105 -10.27 -3.01 8.13
CA VAL A 105 -11.48 -2.82 7.35
C VAL A 105 -12.68 -3.12 8.25
N SER A 106 -13.57 -2.15 8.43
CA SER A 106 -14.77 -2.35 9.25
C SER A 106 -15.77 -3.26 8.53
N CYS A 107 -16.47 -4.10 9.28
CA CYS A 107 -17.53 -4.98 8.78
C CYS A 107 -18.86 -4.75 9.49
#